data_AF-A0A9P3B2N6-F1
#
_entry.id   AF-A0A9P3B2N6-F1
#
_cell.length_a   1.000
_cell.length_b   1.000
_cell.length_c   1.000
_cell.angle_alpha   90.00
_cell.angle_beta   90.00
_cell.angle_gamma   90.00
#
_symmetry.space_group_name_H-M   'P 1'
#
loop_
_entity.id
_entity.type
_entity.pdbx_description
1 polymer ?
#
loop_
_entity_poly.entity_id
_entity_poly.type
_entity_poly.pdbx_seq_one_letter_code
_entity_poly.pdbx_strand_id
1 'polypeptide(L)'
;MADEPGQPPALTTLSLAEKAPASKAVAQVVTPFDVSGGVDESGKLLPVDYDKLVREFGATRISKELLERFERVTGRRPHRFMRRGIVFSHRDLNLILDRYEKGQPFYLYTGRGPSSDSMHVGHTIPFEFTKWLQDVFDCPLVIMLTDDEKYMHSQKIEVDDAKKYAKANAKDIIAVGFDMKKTFIFSDFDFVGGAFYENICRMAKRITINSVRGTFGFNDSNNVGEFHFCATQSATAFATSFPHIFGTDRKKVSSIPCLIPCAIDQDPYFRQCREHAEKMKYKKPSLIHAIFLPALQGPGSKMSASVDTSAIYMSDAPNRIKNKINKYAFSGGQDTAELQRQLGANTKDDVPFQYLTFFMEDDEELERIRVAYEKGEMLTGEVKQKCIAEIQAYVQAFQERRAEVTDEIVAEYMRPRPLEWNGNPNPIVVEKK
;
A
#
# COMPACT_ATOMS: atom_id res chain seq x y z
N MET A 1 2.05 -30.20 -14.02
CA MET A 1 0.96 -30.30 -15.01
C MET A 1 0.51 -28.88 -15.30
N ALA A 2 0.49 -28.57 -16.60
CA ALA A 2 0.20 -27.30 -17.30
C ALA A 2 -0.23 -26.07 -16.49
N ASP A 3 0.52 -24.97 -16.66
CA ASP A 3 0.09 -23.61 -16.37
C ASP A 3 -1.25 -23.32 -17.08
N GLU A 4 -2.27 -22.95 -16.32
CA GLU A 4 -3.61 -22.60 -16.84
C GLU A 4 -3.67 -21.14 -17.34
N PRO A 5 -4.32 -20.87 -18.48
CA PRO A 5 -4.46 -19.54 -19.05
C PRO A 5 -5.48 -18.70 -18.28
N GLY A 6 -5.11 -17.47 -17.91
CA GLY A 6 -6.01 -16.50 -17.27
C GLY A 6 -5.40 -15.70 -16.12
N GLN A 7 -4.26 -16.15 -15.55
CA GLN A 7 -3.40 -15.25 -14.79
C GLN A 7 -2.57 -14.42 -15.78
N PRO A 8 -2.30 -13.11 -15.53
CA PRO A 8 -1.09 -12.52 -16.08
C PRO A 8 0.05 -13.48 -15.70
N PRO A 9 0.88 -13.93 -16.65
CA PRO A 9 1.83 -15.01 -16.40
C PRO A 9 2.58 -14.68 -15.12
N ALA A 10 2.51 -15.55 -14.11
CA ALA A 10 3.21 -15.32 -12.88
C ALA A 10 4.71 -15.27 -13.23
N LEU A 11 5.24 -14.06 -13.40
CA LEU A 11 6.68 -13.86 -13.44
C LEU A 11 7.13 -13.92 -11.99
N THR A 12 7.06 -15.13 -11.43
CA THR A 12 7.72 -15.41 -10.17
C THR A 12 9.19 -15.02 -10.34
N THR A 13 9.79 -14.50 -9.28
CA THR A 13 11.20 -14.09 -9.29
C THR A 13 12.12 -15.20 -9.78
N LEU A 14 11.76 -16.47 -9.51
CA LEU A 14 12.41 -17.67 -10.05
C LEU A 14 12.23 -17.79 -11.56
N SER A 15 11.02 -17.59 -12.09
CA SER A 15 10.76 -17.68 -13.54
C SER A 15 11.46 -16.61 -14.37
N LEU A 16 11.77 -15.42 -13.82
CA LEU A 16 12.53 -14.38 -14.53
C LEU A 16 14.01 -14.75 -14.67
N ALA A 17 14.59 -15.33 -13.62
CA ALA A 17 15.96 -15.85 -13.65
C ALA A 17 16.08 -17.12 -14.51
N GLU A 18 15.07 -17.99 -14.48
CA GLU A 18 15.02 -19.23 -15.29
C GLU A 18 14.68 -19.00 -16.76
N LYS A 19 13.89 -17.96 -17.09
CA LYS A 19 13.53 -17.60 -18.49
C LYS A 19 14.57 -16.72 -19.17
N ALA A 20 15.51 -16.12 -18.44
CA ALA A 20 16.62 -15.44 -19.07
C ALA A 20 17.43 -16.49 -19.86
N PRO A 21 17.47 -16.44 -21.20
CA PRO A 21 18.55 -17.10 -21.91
C PRO A 21 19.85 -16.54 -21.31
N ALA A 22 20.92 -17.33 -21.23
CA ALA A 22 22.18 -16.99 -20.56
C ALA A 22 22.95 -15.77 -21.15
N SER A 23 22.27 -14.76 -21.71
CA SER A 23 22.86 -13.57 -22.32
C SER A 23 21.94 -12.33 -22.45
N LYS A 24 20.73 -12.26 -21.85
CA LYS A 24 19.90 -11.03 -21.93
C LYS A 24 19.33 -10.57 -20.60
N ALA A 25 19.65 -9.33 -20.23
CA ALA A 25 19.03 -8.63 -19.11
C ALA A 25 17.50 -8.48 -19.32
N VAL A 26 16.75 -8.62 -18.23
CA VAL A 26 15.29 -8.46 -18.20
C VAL A 26 14.93 -7.25 -17.36
N ALA A 27 14.02 -6.40 -17.85
CA ALA A 27 13.57 -5.23 -17.12
C ALA A 27 12.66 -5.61 -15.93
N GLN A 28 12.64 -4.78 -14.89
CA GLN A 28 11.71 -4.93 -13.77
C GLN A 28 10.25 -4.91 -14.23
N VAL A 29 9.38 -5.63 -13.52
CA VAL A 29 7.93 -5.62 -13.75
C VAL A 29 7.27 -5.06 -12.50
N VAL A 30 6.53 -3.96 -12.64
CA VAL A 30 5.74 -3.39 -11.54
C VAL A 30 4.35 -3.07 -12.05
N THR A 31 3.40 -3.93 -11.67
CA THR A 31 1.99 -3.85 -11.99
C THR A 31 1.17 -4.12 -10.73
N PRO A 32 -0.15 -3.83 -10.71
CA PRO A 32 -0.99 -4.16 -9.56
C PRO A 32 -1.01 -5.67 -9.20
N PHE A 33 -0.66 -6.54 -10.16
CA PHE A 33 -0.74 -7.99 -10.03
C PHE A 33 0.62 -8.63 -9.76
N ASP A 34 1.70 -8.02 -10.23
CA ASP A 34 3.05 -8.57 -10.18
C ASP A 34 4.09 -7.48 -9.93
N VAL A 35 5.03 -7.78 -9.03
CA VAL A 35 6.16 -6.91 -8.67
C VAL A 35 7.41 -7.77 -8.58
N SER A 36 8.31 -7.55 -9.53
CA SER A 36 9.60 -8.22 -9.58
C SER A 36 10.71 -7.27 -10.04
N GLY A 37 11.86 -7.42 -9.42
CA GLY A 37 13.10 -6.77 -9.83
C GLY A 37 13.52 -7.16 -11.24
N GLY A 38 14.35 -6.32 -11.87
CA GLY A 38 15.01 -6.69 -13.13
C GLY A 38 16.02 -7.81 -12.91
N VAL A 39 16.47 -8.45 -14.00
CA VAL A 39 17.55 -9.44 -13.97
C VAL A 39 18.68 -8.90 -14.83
N ASP A 40 19.90 -8.90 -14.31
CA ASP A 40 21.07 -8.48 -15.09
C ASP A 40 21.56 -9.59 -16.04
N GLU A 41 22.58 -9.30 -16.85
CA GLU A 41 23.15 -10.25 -17.82
C GLU A 41 23.74 -11.51 -17.17
N SER A 42 24.05 -11.47 -15.87
CA SER A 42 24.56 -12.60 -15.09
C SER A 42 23.45 -13.49 -14.51
N GLY A 43 22.19 -13.12 -14.71
CA GLY A 43 21.04 -13.82 -14.12
C GLY A 43 20.75 -13.38 -12.67
N LYS A 44 21.41 -12.34 -12.16
CA LYS A 44 21.18 -11.85 -10.80
C LYS A 44 19.96 -10.93 -10.75
N LEU A 45 19.07 -11.21 -9.79
CA LEU A 45 17.93 -10.35 -9.49
C LEU A 45 18.39 -9.02 -8.90
N LEU A 46 17.88 -7.92 -9.45
CA LEU A 46 18.16 -6.56 -9.05
C LEU A 46 17.03 -6.01 -8.16
N PRO A 47 17.32 -5.10 -7.22
CA PRO A 47 16.27 -4.35 -6.53
C PRO A 47 15.38 -3.56 -7.50
N VAL A 48 14.16 -3.25 -7.07
CA VAL A 48 13.25 -2.37 -7.83
C VAL A 48 13.82 -0.96 -7.90
N ASP A 49 13.99 -0.43 -9.11
CA ASP A 49 14.35 0.95 -9.39
C ASP A 49 13.11 1.85 -9.32
N TYR A 50 12.86 2.38 -8.12
CA TYR A 50 11.76 3.30 -7.84
C TYR A 50 11.94 4.68 -8.52
N ASP A 51 13.18 5.10 -8.83
CA ASP A 51 13.42 6.35 -9.55
C ASP A 51 12.96 6.26 -11.00
N LYS A 52 13.23 5.12 -11.64
CA LYS A 52 12.71 4.80 -12.97
C LYS A 52 11.18 4.77 -12.95
N LEU A 53 10.55 4.13 -11.96
CA LEU A 53 9.09 4.11 -11.84
C LEU A 53 8.48 5.51 -11.72
N VAL A 54 9.09 6.39 -10.92
CA VAL A 54 8.59 7.77 -10.78
C VAL A 54 8.61 8.51 -12.10
N ARG A 55 9.68 8.35 -12.89
CA ARG A 55 9.79 8.94 -14.22
C ARG A 55 8.78 8.34 -15.20
N GLU A 56 8.67 7.02 -15.25
CA GLU A 56 7.78 6.30 -16.19
C GLU A 56 6.30 6.56 -15.88
N PHE A 57 5.94 6.61 -14.60
CA PHE A 57 4.57 6.90 -14.19
C PHE A 57 4.29 8.41 -14.22
N GLY A 58 5.31 9.26 -14.28
CA GLY A 58 5.16 10.72 -14.24
C GLY A 58 4.65 11.21 -12.88
N ALA A 59 5.07 10.55 -11.80
CA ALA A 59 4.86 11.02 -10.43
C ALA A 59 5.96 12.03 -10.03
N THR A 60 5.83 12.65 -8.86
CA THR A 60 6.82 13.62 -8.35
C THR A 60 7.47 13.08 -7.08
N ARG A 61 8.81 13.14 -6.96
CA ARG A 61 9.50 12.78 -5.71
C ARG A 61 9.08 13.71 -4.58
N ILE A 62 8.95 13.16 -3.37
CA ILE A 62 8.78 13.97 -2.16
C ILE A 62 10.13 14.61 -1.85
N SER A 63 10.20 15.94 -1.97
CA SER A 63 11.41 16.71 -1.71
C SER A 63 11.51 17.11 -0.23
N LYS A 64 12.70 17.54 0.18
CA LYS A 64 12.91 18.08 1.54
C LYS A 64 12.01 19.28 1.82
N GLU A 65 11.86 20.17 0.85
CA GLU A 65 11.01 21.36 0.95
C GLU A 65 9.54 20.98 1.13
N LEU A 66 9.09 19.88 0.51
CA LEU A 66 7.74 19.36 0.71
C LEU A 66 7.55 18.76 2.10
N LEU A 67 8.57 18.08 2.66
CA LEU A 67 8.54 17.59 4.04
C LEU A 67 8.47 18.75 5.05
N GLU A 68 9.30 19.77 4.87
CA GLU A 68 9.29 20.99 5.68
C GLU A 68 7.94 21.73 5.57
N ARG A 69 7.37 21.80 4.36
CA ARG A 69 6.03 22.33 4.16
C ARG A 69 4.98 21.50 4.89
N PHE A 70 5.02 20.18 4.77
CA PHE A 70 4.09 19.28 5.46
C PHE A 70 4.10 19.56 6.96
N GLU A 71 5.29 19.63 7.56
CA GLU A 71 5.46 19.91 8.99
C GLU A 71 4.90 21.28 9.39
N ARG A 72 5.23 22.32 8.64
CA ARG A 72 4.72 23.68 8.88
C ARG A 72 3.20 23.76 8.80
N VAL A 73 2.61 23.10 7.80
CA VAL A 73 1.16 23.13 7.53
C VAL A 73 0.37 22.33 8.56
N THR A 74 0.90 21.19 8.98
CA THR A 74 0.19 20.26 9.87
C THR A 74 0.54 20.45 11.35
N GLY A 75 1.65 21.13 11.65
CA GLY A 75 2.22 21.20 13.00
C GLY A 75 2.73 19.84 13.50
N ARG A 76 2.96 18.88 12.60
CA ARG A 76 3.36 17.51 12.92
C ARG A 76 4.63 17.15 12.18
N ARG A 77 5.61 16.62 12.92
CA ARG A 77 6.82 16.03 12.34
C ARG A 77 6.42 14.97 11.30
N PRO A 78 6.93 15.01 10.06
CA PRO A 78 6.55 14.06 9.01
C PRO A 78 6.81 12.63 9.46
N HIS A 79 5.95 11.68 9.07
CA HIS A 79 6.06 10.28 9.47
C HIS A 79 7.43 9.69 9.13
N ARG A 80 7.89 8.69 9.90
CA ARG A 80 9.18 8.03 9.64
C ARG A 80 9.26 7.48 8.21
N PHE A 81 8.15 6.99 7.65
CA PHE A 81 8.10 6.56 6.26
C PHE A 81 8.39 7.68 5.26
N MET A 82 7.95 8.89 5.52
CA MET A 82 8.25 10.04 4.66
C MET A 82 9.70 10.49 4.85
N ARG A 83 10.18 10.57 6.11
CA ARG A 83 11.57 11.00 6.41
C ARG A 83 12.62 10.04 5.86
N ARG A 84 12.32 8.73 5.86
CA ARG A 84 13.23 7.65 5.42
C ARG A 84 13.07 7.28 3.95
N GLY A 85 12.23 8.00 3.19
CA GLY A 85 12.03 7.74 1.77
C GLY A 85 11.32 6.41 1.45
N ILE A 86 10.61 5.82 2.43
CA ILE A 86 9.71 4.68 2.20
C ILE A 86 8.47 5.19 1.45
N VAL A 87 7.90 6.30 1.92
CA VAL A 87 6.93 7.10 1.19
C VAL A 87 7.71 8.16 0.43
N PHE A 88 7.75 8.02 -0.90
CA PHE A 88 8.84 8.59 -1.69
C PHE A 88 8.40 9.45 -2.87
N SER A 89 7.17 9.26 -3.33
CA SER A 89 6.61 10.05 -4.43
C SER A 89 5.14 10.38 -4.20
N HIS A 90 4.63 11.33 -4.96
CA HIS A 90 3.26 11.82 -4.84
C HIS A 90 2.70 12.32 -6.17
N ARG A 91 1.39 12.57 -6.19
CA ARG A 91 0.71 13.41 -7.19
C ARG A 91 -0.15 14.42 -6.46
N ASP A 92 0.06 15.69 -6.74
CA ASP A 92 -0.77 16.80 -6.24
C ASP A 92 -0.90 16.89 -4.70
N LEU A 93 0.01 16.33 -3.91
CA LEU A 93 0.01 16.46 -2.45
C LEU A 93 0.01 17.94 -2.00
N ASN A 94 0.68 18.82 -2.76
CA ASN A 94 0.64 20.27 -2.55
C ASN A 94 -0.80 20.83 -2.56
N LEU A 95 -1.70 20.30 -3.40
CA LEU A 95 -3.09 20.75 -3.46
C LEU A 95 -3.88 20.30 -2.22
N ILE A 96 -3.54 19.15 -1.64
CA ILE A 96 -4.12 18.70 -0.37
C ILE A 96 -3.66 19.61 0.77
N LEU A 97 -2.36 19.94 0.81
CA LEU A 97 -1.83 20.88 1.79
C LEU A 97 -2.46 22.28 1.65
N ASP A 98 -2.61 22.79 0.42
CA ASP A 98 -3.30 24.07 0.16
C ASP A 98 -4.73 24.07 0.72
N ARG A 99 -5.45 22.95 0.58
CA ARG A 99 -6.83 22.80 1.08
C ARG A 99 -6.86 22.72 2.59
N TYR A 100 -5.97 21.93 3.18
CA TYR A 100 -5.86 21.80 4.62
C TYR A 100 -5.51 23.14 5.28
N GLU A 101 -4.54 23.89 4.73
CA GLU A 101 -4.22 25.25 5.17
C GLU A 101 -5.46 26.14 5.18
N LYS A 102 -6.33 26.04 4.16
CA LYS A 102 -7.56 26.85 4.01
C LYS A 102 -8.79 26.30 4.76
N GLY A 103 -8.64 25.23 5.56
CA GLY A 103 -9.77 24.57 6.24
C GLY A 103 -10.80 23.95 5.29
N GLN A 104 -10.41 23.64 4.05
CA GLN A 104 -11.30 23.05 3.05
C GLN A 104 -11.29 21.52 3.14
N PRO A 105 -12.45 20.85 2.98
CA PRO A 105 -12.54 19.42 3.15
C PRO A 105 -11.83 18.65 2.02
N PHE A 106 -11.23 17.54 2.40
CA PHE A 106 -10.82 16.42 1.55
C PHE A 106 -10.99 15.14 2.38
N TYR A 107 -10.79 13.97 1.77
CA TYR A 107 -10.87 12.70 2.48
C TYR A 107 -9.74 11.76 2.08
N LEU A 108 -9.49 10.75 2.90
CA LEU A 108 -8.55 9.69 2.60
C LEU A 108 -9.29 8.52 1.94
N TYR A 109 -8.62 7.88 0.98
CA TYR A 109 -9.07 6.62 0.41
C TYR A 109 -7.88 5.66 0.32
N THR A 110 -8.01 4.47 0.89
CA THR A 110 -7.12 3.34 0.60
C THR A 110 -7.94 2.06 0.44
N GLY A 111 -7.31 0.93 0.11
CA GLY A 111 -8.05 -0.30 -0.12
C GLY A 111 -7.21 -1.56 0.03
N ARG A 112 -7.89 -2.70 0.05
CA ARG A 112 -7.30 -4.02 0.16
C ARG A 112 -8.14 -5.02 -0.61
N GLY A 113 -7.50 -5.76 -1.50
CA GLY A 113 -8.06 -6.96 -2.08
C GLY A 113 -7.87 -8.19 -1.17
N PRO A 114 -8.92 -8.72 -0.54
CA PRO A 114 -8.82 -9.77 0.46
C PRO A 114 -8.65 -11.15 -0.19
N SER A 115 -7.43 -11.67 -0.20
CA SER A 115 -7.08 -12.96 -0.84
C SER A 115 -6.96 -14.15 0.12
N SER A 116 -7.01 -13.92 1.43
CA SER A 116 -6.89 -14.95 2.47
C SER A 116 -7.34 -14.40 3.83
N ASP A 117 -7.47 -15.29 4.83
CA ASP A 117 -7.97 -14.97 6.17
C ASP A 117 -7.05 -14.07 7.01
N SER A 118 -5.75 -13.93 6.69
CA SER A 118 -4.78 -13.18 7.50
C SER A 118 -3.91 -12.25 6.67
N MET A 119 -3.73 -11.03 7.14
CA MET A 119 -2.71 -10.12 6.62
C MET A 119 -1.29 -10.53 7.07
N HIS A 120 -0.29 -10.05 6.34
CA HIS A 120 1.12 -10.06 6.74
C HIS A 120 1.61 -8.63 6.99
N VAL A 121 2.76 -8.47 7.64
CA VAL A 121 3.30 -7.15 8.05
C VAL A 121 3.44 -6.16 6.88
N GLY A 122 3.70 -6.62 5.66
CA GLY A 122 3.71 -5.74 4.48
C GLY A 122 2.36 -5.10 4.15
N HIS A 123 1.24 -5.80 4.42
CA HIS A 123 -0.08 -5.25 4.16
C HIS A 123 -0.45 -4.17 5.16
N THR A 124 0.14 -4.16 6.36
CA THR A 124 -0.18 -3.13 7.37
C THR A 124 0.50 -1.80 7.09
N ILE A 125 1.59 -1.76 6.30
CA ILE A 125 2.35 -0.53 6.04
C ILE A 125 1.50 0.61 5.44
N PRO A 126 0.70 0.40 4.36
CA PRO A 126 -0.17 1.46 3.84
C PRO A 126 -1.25 1.88 4.86
N PHE A 127 -1.78 0.94 5.64
CA PHE A 127 -2.82 1.24 6.64
C PHE A 127 -2.26 2.02 7.83
N GLU A 128 -1.10 1.65 8.35
CA GLU A 128 -0.44 2.38 9.43
C GLU A 128 -0.19 3.83 9.01
N PHE A 129 0.33 4.03 7.79
CA PHE A 129 0.56 5.36 7.26
C PHE A 129 -0.76 6.13 7.06
N THR A 130 -1.79 5.47 6.56
CA THR A 130 -3.12 6.07 6.39
C THR A 130 -3.74 6.46 7.73
N LYS A 131 -3.56 5.65 8.78
CA LYS A 131 -4.00 5.94 10.14
C LYS A 131 -3.30 7.18 10.66
N TRP A 132 -1.99 7.27 10.50
CA TRP A 132 -1.23 8.47 10.87
C TRP A 132 -1.69 9.71 10.09
N LEU A 133 -1.96 9.59 8.78
CA LEU A 133 -2.52 10.70 8.00
C LEU A 133 -3.90 11.13 8.52
N GLN A 134 -4.76 10.17 8.89
CA GLN A 134 -6.08 10.45 9.46
C GLN A 134 -5.94 11.23 10.78
N ASP A 135 -5.00 10.85 11.66
CA ASP A 135 -4.76 11.54 12.92
C ASP A 135 -4.20 12.96 12.71
N VAL A 136 -3.31 13.14 11.74
CA VAL A 136 -2.66 14.43 11.45
C VAL A 136 -3.63 15.41 10.83
N PHE A 137 -4.42 14.96 9.86
CA PHE A 137 -5.32 15.82 9.09
C PHE A 137 -6.73 15.91 9.66
N ASP A 138 -7.06 15.06 10.64
CA ASP A 138 -8.39 14.92 11.21
C ASP A 138 -9.50 14.93 10.14
N CYS A 139 -9.44 13.96 9.23
CA CYS A 139 -10.29 13.91 8.05
C CYS A 139 -10.96 12.53 7.87
N PRO A 140 -12.06 12.44 7.11
CA PRO A 140 -12.76 11.18 6.90
C PRO A 140 -11.93 10.24 6.01
N LEU A 141 -12.08 8.94 6.25
CA LEU A 141 -11.41 7.86 5.53
C LEU A 141 -12.45 6.86 5.02
N VAL A 142 -12.28 6.45 3.77
CA VAL A 142 -12.97 5.29 3.21
C VAL A 142 -11.97 4.19 2.88
N ILE A 143 -12.29 2.95 3.24
CA ILE A 143 -11.47 1.77 2.96
C ILE A 143 -12.29 0.78 2.13
N MET A 144 -11.83 0.52 0.91
CA MET A 144 -12.45 -0.42 -0.02
C MET A 144 -11.88 -1.82 0.17
N LEU A 145 -12.76 -2.81 0.34
CA LEU A 145 -12.43 -4.23 0.32
C LEU A 145 -12.90 -4.80 -1.01
N THR A 146 -11.94 -5.07 -1.89
CA THR A 146 -12.18 -5.45 -3.29
C THR A 146 -12.37 -6.96 -3.41
N ASP A 147 -13.41 -7.46 -2.73
CA ASP A 147 -13.76 -8.89 -2.72
C ASP A 147 -14.31 -9.36 -4.07
N ASP A 148 -14.99 -8.49 -4.81
CA ASP A 148 -15.38 -8.73 -6.21
C ASP A 148 -14.15 -8.89 -7.13
N GLU A 149 -13.12 -8.06 -7.00
CA GLU A 149 -11.85 -8.17 -7.72
C GLU A 149 -11.21 -9.54 -7.49
N LYS A 150 -11.14 -9.98 -6.23
CA LYS A 150 -10.47 -11.24 -5.89
C LYS A 150 -11.22 -12.45 -6.38
N TYR A 151 -12.54 -12.39 -6.44
CA TYR A 151 -13.35 -13.37 -7.15
C TYR A 151 -13.03 -13.36 -8.65
N MET A 152 -13.01 -12.19 -9.31
CA MET A 152 -12.79 -12.10 -10.76
C MET A 152 -11.39 -12.54 -11.21
N HIS A 153 -10.36 -12.34 -10.38
CA HIS A 153 -8.97 -12.66 -10.72
C HIS A 153 -8.54 -14.08 -10.30
N SER A 154 -9.37 -14.81 -9.54
CA SER A 154 -9.02 -16.11 -9.00
C SER A 154 -9.95 -17.20 -9.52
N GLN A 155 -9.37 -18.28 -10.04
CA GLN A 155 -10.13 -19.49 -10.39
C GLN A 155 -10.51 -20.34 -9.15
N LYS A 156 -10.07 -19.94 -7.95
CA LYS A 156 -10.19 -20.74 -6.72
C LYS A 156 -11.02 -20.09 -5.62
N ILE A 157 -11.30 -18.79 -5.72
CA ILE A 157 -12.01 -18.05 -4.69
C ILE A 157 -13.46 -17.97 -5.13
N GLU A 158 -14.37 -18.55 -4.36
CA GLU A 158 -15.81 -18.38 -4.57
C GLU A 158 -16.32 -17.09 -3.92
N VAL A 159 -17.53 -16.66 -4.27
CA VAL A 159 -18.13 -15.42 -3.73
C VAL A 159 -18.21 -15.45 -2.19
N ASP A 160 -18.60 -16.58 -1.61
CA ASP A 160 -18.71 -16.73 -0.16
C ASP A 160 -17.33 -16.68 0.52
N ASP A 161 -16.29 -17.22 -0.12
CA ASP A 161 -14.91 -17.10 0.36
C ASP A 161 -14.46 -15.64 0.33
N ALA A 162 -14.70 -14.94 -0.78
CA ALA A 162 -14.32 -13.53 -0.93
C ALA A 162 -14.98 -12.65 0.14
N LYS A 163 -16.28 -12.85 0.40
CA LYS A 163 -17.02 -12.16 1.47
C LYS A 163 -16.50 -12.50 2.86
N LYS A 164 -16.16 -13.78 3.10
CA LYS A 164 -15.53 -14.21 4.36
C LYS A 164 -14.18 -13.51 4.55
N TYR A 165 -13.33 -13.49 3.52
CA TYR A 165 -12.03 -12.83 3.58
C TYR A 165 -12.17 -11.32 3.77
N ALA A 166 -13.15 -10.66 3.14
CA ALA A 166 -13.43 -9.24 3.37
C ALA A 166 -13.70 -8.96 4.85
N LYS A 167 -14.60 -9.74 5.50
CA LYS A 167 -14.89 -9.59 6.93
C LYS A 167 -13.68 -9.86 7.82
N ALA A 168 -12.89 -10.90 7.51
CA ALA A 168 -11.67 -11.20 8.26
C ALA A 168 -10.61 -10.08 8.13
N ASN A 169 -10.41 -9.56 6.91
CA ASN A 169 -9.46 -8.48 6.65
C ASN A 169 -9.98 -7.14 7.23
N ALA A 170 -11.29 -6.92 7.32
CA ALA A 170 -11.86 -5.78 8.03
C ALA A 170 -11.44 -5.77 9.50
N LYS A 171 -11.43 -6.94 10.18
CA LYS A 171 -10.91 -7.06 11.56
C LYS A 171 -9.45 -6.67 11.66
N ASP A 172 -8.63 -7.16 10.73
CA ASP A 172 -7.20 -6.83 10.68
C ASP A 172 -6.99 -5.32 10.47
N ILE A 173 -7.77 -4.69 9.58
CA ILE A 173 -7.69 -3.26 9.30
C ILE A 173 -8.11 -2.44 10.51
N ILE A 174 -9.20 -2.81 11.19
CA ILE A 174 -9.67 -2.14 12.41
C ILE A 174 -8.58 -2.23 13.51
N ALA A 175 -7.91 -3.37 13.63
CA ALA A 175 -6.83 -3.59 14.59
C ALA A 175 -5.57 -2.71 14.34
N VAL A 176 -5.47 -2.03 13.20
CA VAL A 176 -4.46 -0.97 12.99
C VAL A 176 -4.74 0.24 13.90
N GLY A 177 -5.99 0.46 14.31
CA GLY A 177 -6.39 1.50 15.27
C GLY A 177 -6.95 2.77 14.62
N PHE A 178 -7.73 2.63 13.54
CA PHE A 178 -8.45 3.75 12.92
C PHE A 178 -9.57 4.28 13.81
N ASP A 179 -9.88 5.57 13.74
CA ASP A 179 -11.01 6.15 14.49
C ASP A 179 -12.34 5.75 13.82
N MET A 180 -13.18 5.03 14.57
CA MET A 180 -14.50 4.60 14.09
C MET A 180 -15.36 5.80 13.67
N LYS A 181 -15.29 6.95 14.33
CA LYS A 181 -16.11 8.11 13.96
C LYS A 181 -15.74 8.69 12.59
N LYS A 182 -14.54 8.40 12.10
CA LYS A 182 -13.95 8.98 10.88
C LYS A 182 -13.74 7.96 9.77
N THR A 183 -14.07 6.70 9.99
CA THR A 183 -13.67 5.62 9.08
C THR A 183 -14.86 4.80 8.64
N PHE A 184 -15.04 4.69 7.32
CA PHE A 184 -16.00 3.79 6.69
C PHE A 184 -15.26 2.71 5.92
N ILE A 185 -15.50 1.44 6.25
CA ILE A 185 -14.94 0.29 5.54
C ILE A 185 -16.07 -0.33 4.73
N PHE A 186 -15.85 -0.77 3.50
CA PHE A 186 -16.92 -1.41 2.74
C PHE A 186 -16.42 -2.55 1.87
N SER A 187 -17.22 -3.61 1.76
CA SER A 187 -17.09 -4.67 0.77
C SER A 187 -17.74 -4.22 -0.52
N ASP A 188 -17.12 -4.50 -1.66
CA ASP A 188 -17.71 -4.17 -2.96
C ASP A 188 -18.97 -4.99 -3.22
N PHE A 189 -18.98 -6.29 -2.90
CA PHE A 189 -20.18 -7.10 -3.02
C PHE A 189 -21.37 -6.58 -2.19
N ASP A 190 -21.11 -5.99 -1.03
CA ASP A 190 -22.17 -5.54 -0.11
C ASP A 190 -22.57 -4.06 -0.34
N PHE A 191 -21.67 -3.21 -0.86
CA PHE A 191 -21.89 -1.76 -0.98
C PHE A 191 -22.24 -1.29 -2.40
N VAL A 192 -21.90 -2.05 -3.45
CA VAL A 192 -22.18 -1.66 -4.84
C VAL A 192 -23.68 -1.45 -5.06
N GLY A 193 -24.05 -0.19 -5.32
CA GLY A 193 -25.41 0.25 -5.54
C GLY A 193 -25.51 1.78 -5.53
N GLY A 194 -26.71 2.30 -5.76
CA GLY A 194 -27.02 3.73 -5.65
C GLY A 194 -26.00 4.66 -6.31
N ALA A 195 -25.58 5.70 -5.57
CA ALA A 195 -24.65 6.73 -6.06
C ALA A 195 -23.24 6.19 -6.37
N PHE A 196 -22.81 5.11 -5.70
CA PHE A 196 -21.53 4.46 -5.99
C PHE A 196 -21.58 3.80 -7.37
N TYR A 197 -22.60 2.96 -7.62
CA TYR A 197 -22.79 2.31 -8.92
C TYR A 197 -22.97 3.33 -10.07
N GLU A 198 -23.66 4.46 -9.83
CA GLU A 198 -23.70 5.54 -10.82
C GLU A 198 -22.31 6.06 -11.22
N ASN A 199 -21.40 6.24 -10.26
CA ASN A 199 -20.03 6.68 -10.56
C ASN A 199 -19.20 5.58 -11.23
N ILE A 200 -19.42 4.30 -10.87
CA ILE A 200 -18.85 3.15 -11.60
C ILE A 200 -19.26 3.23 -13.07
N CYS A 201 -20.55 3.36 -13.39
CA CYS A 201 -21.02 3.48 -14.77
C CYS A 201 -20.47 4.72 -15.49
N ARG A 202 -20.34 5.87 -14.79
CA ARG A 202 -19.75 7.09 -15.37
C ARG A 202 -18.28 6.89 -15.75
N MET A 203 -17.53 6.16 -14.93
CA MET A 203 -16.14 5.79 -15.23
C MET A 203 -16.06 4.75 -16.35
N ALA A 204 -16.83 3.66 -16.26
CA ALA A 204 -16.85 2.59 -17.24
C ALA A 204 -17.17 3.10 -18.66
N LYS A 205 -18.11 4.06 -18.78
CA LYS A 205 -18.43 4.70 -20.08
C LYS A 205 -17.24 5.42 -20.74
N ARG A 206 -16.21 5.80 -19.97
CA ARG A 206 -15.06 6.59 -20.43
C ARG A 206 -13.79 5.77 -20.64
N ILE A 207 -13.69 4.63 -19.95
CA ILE A 207 -12.55 3.72 -20.03
C ILE A 207 -12.75 2.82 -21.24
N THR A 208 -11.86 2.91 -22.23
CA THR A 208 -11.89 2.01 -23.40
C THR A 208 -11.11 0.73 -23.12
N ILE A 209 -11.49 -0.37 -23.78
CA ILE A 209 -10.75 -1.64 -23.70
C ILE A 209 -9.27 -1.42 -24.06
N ASN A 210 -8.98 -0.65 -25.12
CA ASN A 210 -7.61 -0.35 -25.53
C ASN A 210 -6.80 0.35 -24.42
N SER A 211 -7.42 1.26 -23.67
CA SER A 211 -6.79 1.95 -22.52
C SER A 211 -6.43 0.96 -21.41
N VAL A 212 -7.34 0.04 -21.09
CA VAL A 212 -7.12 -1.01 -20.09
C VAL A 212 -6.00 -1.96 -20.54
N ARG A 213 -5.99 -2.41 -21.79
CA ARG A 213 -4.92 -3.26 -22.34
C ARG A 213 -3.55 -2.60 -22.22
N GLY A 214 -3.44 -1.33 -22.63
CA GLY A 214 -2.18 -0.59 -22.54
C GLY A 214 -1.73 -0.32 -21.10
N THR A 215 -2.65 -0.27 -20.13
CA THR A 215 -2.33 0.06 -18.74
C THR A 215 -2.04 -1.16 -17.89
N PHE A 216 -2.82 -2.23 -18.05
CA PHE A 216 -2.80 -3.41 -17.20
C PHE A 216 -2.28 -4.67 -17.90
N GLY A 217 -2.02 -4.61 -19.22
CA GLY A 217 -1.52 -5.75 -19.99
C GLY A 217 -2.57 -6.84 -20.27
N PHE A 218 -3.85 -6.55 -20.07
CA PHE A 218 -4.92 -7.52 -20.33
C PHE A 218 -5.05 -7.86 -21.83
N ASN A 219 -5.54 -9.07 -22.11
CA ASN A 219 -5.75 -9.62 -23.44
C ASN A 219 -7.15 -10.22 -23.59
N ASP A 220 -7.43 -10.86 -24.72
CA ASP A 220 -8.76 -11.42 -25.04
C ASP A 220 -9.16 -12.63 -24.16
N SER A 221 -8.24 -13.20 -23.38
CA SER A 221 -8.51 -14.27 -22.42
C SER A 221 -8.93 -13.75 -21.04
N ASN A 222 -8.73 -12.47 -20.74
CA ASN A 222 -9.19 -11.85 -19.50
C ASN A 222 -10.72 -11.72 -19.49
N ASN A 223 -11.35 -11.91 -18.33
CA ASN A 223 -12.80 -11.82 -18.24
C ASN A 223 -13.30 -10.38 -18.21
N VAL A 224 -14.55 -10.16 -18.60
CA VAL A 224 -15.15 -8.81 -18.67
C VAL A 224 -15.16 -8.08 -17.32
N GLY A 225 -15.17 -8.82 -16.21
CA GLY A 225 -15.09 -8.28 -14.85
C GLY A 225 -13.74 -7.62 -14.57
N GLU A 226 -12.63 -8.27 -14.96
CA GLU A 226 -11.27 -7.70 -14.83
C GLU A 226 -11.15 -6.37 -15.60
N PHE A 227 -11.67 -6.31 -16.83
CA PHE A 227 -11.70 -5.07 -17.62
C PHE A 227 -12.54 -3.97 -16.96
N HIS A 228 -13.66 -4.34 -16.33
CA HIS A 228 -14.58 -3.41 -15.68
C HIS A 228 -14.05 -2.87 -14.35
N PHE A 229 -13.25 -3.65 -13.61
CA PHE A 229 -12.85 -3.34 -12.24
C PHE A 229 -12.11 -2.00 -12.07
N CYS A 230 -11.37 -1.54 -13.08
CA CYS A 230 -10.74 -0.21 -13.05
C CYS A 230 -11.78 0.92 -12.82
N ALA A 231 -13.00 0.76 -13.34
CA ALA A 231 -14.10 1.69 -13.09
C ALA A 231 -14.60 1.60 -11.64
N THR A 232 -14.71 0.40 -11.08
CA THR A 232 -15.08 0.14 -9.67
C THR A 232 -14.10 0.83 -8.73
N GLN A 233 -12.80 0.54 -8.85
CA GLN A 233 -11.77 1.12 -7.98
C GLN A 233 -11.62 2.64 -8.13
N SER A 234 -11.87 3.17 -9.33
CA SER A 234 -11.87 4.62 -9.59
C SER A 234 -13.05 5.33 -8.95
N ALA A 235 -14.24 4.71 -8.90
CA ALA A 235 -15.44 5.34 -8.38
C ALA A 235 -15.32 5.71 -6.89
N THR A 236 -14.53 4.95 -6.12
CA THR A 236 -14.23 5.20 -4.70
C THR A 236 -13.44 6.50 -4.48
N ALA A 237 -12.72 6.96 -5.50
CA ALA A 237 -11.94 8.20 -5.46
C ALA A 237 -12.80 9.48 -5.58
N PHE A 238 -14.13 9.34 -5.74
CA PHE A 238 -15.05 10.47 -5.82
C PHE A 238 -15.98 10.53 -4.61
N ALA A 239 -15.98 11.67 -3.91
CA ALA A 239 -16.87 11.90 -2.75
C ALA A 239 -18.37 11.71 -3.10
N THR A 240 -18.75 11.92 -4.37
CA THR A 240 -20.13 11.69 -4.84
C THR A 240 -20.59 10.24 -4.75
N SER A 241 -19.69 9.29 -4.49
CA SER A 241 -20.01 7.89 -4.24
C SER A 241 -20.52 7.65 -2.82
N PHE A 242 -20.31 8.59 -1.89
CA PHE A 242 -20.64 8.43 -0.48
C PHE A 242 -21.57 9.57 0.01
N PRO A 243 -22.82 9.62 -0.47
CA PRO A 243 -23.75 10.69 -0.09
C PRO A 243 -24.09 10.71 1.40
N HIS A 244 -23.96 9.56 2.09
CA HIS A 244 -24.16 9.44 3.53
C HIS A 244 -23.02 10.09 4.35
N ILE A 245 -21.84 10.32 3.74
CA ILE A 245 -20.70 10.99 4.36
C ILE A 245 -20.65 12.47 3.94
N PHE A 246 -20.73 12.72 2.63
CA PHE A 246 -20.43 14.06 2.06
C PHE A 246 -21.69 14.85 1.67
N GLY A 247 -22.87 14.24 1.73
CA GLY A 247 -24.14 14.85 1.32
C GLY A 247 -24.51 14.59 -0.14
N THR A 248 -25.69 15.08 -0.54
CA THR A 248 -26.31 14.79 -1.84
C THR A 248 -26.19 15.94 -2.86
N ASP A 249 -25.73 17.13 -2.44
CA ASP A 249 -25.49 18.27 -3.35
C ASP A 249 -24.25 18.00 -4.22
N ARG A 250 -24.48 17.35 -5.35
CA ARG A 250 -23.43 16.90 -6.26
C ARG A 250 -22.49 18.02 -6.70
N LYS A 251 -22.97 19.26 -6.88
CA LYS A 251 -22.11 20.38 -7.32
C LYS A 251 -21.08 20.76 -6.25
N LYS A 252 -21.48 20.71 -4.98
CA LYS A 252 -20.57 20.94 -3.84
C LYS A 252 -19.66 19.73 -3.64
N VAL A 253 -20.24 18.53 -3.61
CA VAL A 253 -19.52 17.29 -3.28
C VAL A 253 -18.49 16.90 -4.33
N SER A 254 -18.74 17.16 -5.63
CA SER A 254 -17.78 16.88 -6.69
C SER A 254 -16.50 17.72 -6.62
N SER A 255 -16.49 18.75 -5.77
CA SER A 255 -15.32 19.59 -5.52
C SER A 255 -14.42 19.10 -4.38
N ILE A 256 -14.83 18.05 -3.64
CA ILE A 256 -14.08 17.46 -2.55
C ILE A 256 -13.12 16.40 -3.13
N PRO A 257 -11.80 16.63 -3.15
CA PRO A 257 -10.84 15.64 -3.62
C PRO A 257 -10.58 14.57 -2.56
N CYS A 258 -10.02 13.44 -2.98
CA CYS A 258 -9.37 12.50 -2.07
C CYS A 258 -7.85 12.56 -2.16
N LEU A 259 -7.20 12.13 -1.08
CA LEU A 259 -5.80 11.73 -1.03
C LEU A 259 -5.75 10.21 -0.89
N ILE A 260 -4.96 9.54 -1.74
CA ILE A 260 -4.85 8.09 -1.79
C ILE A 260 -3.45 7.65 -1.37
N PRO A 261 -3.28 7.14 -0.15
CA PRO A 261 -2.06 6.44 0.27
C PRO A 261 -2.08 5.01 -0.25
N CYS A 262 -1.11 4.66 -1.08
CA CYS A 262 -0.98 3.32 -1.66
C CYS A 262 0.49 2.97 -1.93
N ALA A 263 0.76 1.70 -2.22
CA ALA A 263 2.02 1.33 -2.84
C ALA A 263 2.02 1.74 -4.33
N ILE A 264 3.21 1.93 -4.91
CA ILE A 264 3.38 2.47 -6.26
C ILE A 264 2.74 1.58 -7.36
N ASP A 265 2.54 0.28 -7.11
CA ASP A 265 1.88 -0.65 -8.05
C ASP A 265 0.42 -0.29 -8.32
N GLN A 266 -0.23 0.48 -7.45
CA GLN A 266 -1.62 0.90 -7.62
C GLN A 266 -1.78 2.18 -8.46
N ASP A 267 -0.70 2.90 -8.75
CA ASP A 267 -0.73 4.15 -9.55
C ASP A 267 -1.41 3.99 -10.93
N PRO A 268 -1.25 2.87 -11.68
CA PRO A 268 -1.92 2.68 -12.97
C PRO A 268 -3.44 2.83 -12.90
N TYR A 269 -4.11 2.33 -11.85
CA TYR A 269 -5.56 2.52 -11.65
C TYR A 269 -5.91 4.00 -11.49
N PHE A 270 -5.15 4.72 -10.67
CA PHE A 270 -5.47 6.11 -10.36
C PHE A 270 -4.99 7.09 -11.43
N ARG A 271 -4.04 6.70 -12.27
CA ARG A 271 -3.71 7.43 -13.49
C ARG A 271 -4.92 7.47 -14.43
N GLN A 272 -5.57 6.32 -14.64
CA GLN A 272 -6.84 6.23 -15.39
C GLN A 272 -7.96 7.03 -14.73
N CYS A 273 -8.09 6.91 -13.40
CA CYS A 273 -9.06 7.70 -12.64
C CYS A 273 -8.86 9.21 -12.84
N ARG A 274 -7.62 9.70 -12.75
CA ARG A 274 -7.28 11.13 -12.90
C ARG A 274 -7.56 11.66 -14.30
N GLU A 275 -7.29 10.88 -15.33
CA GLU A 275 -7.56 11.28 -16.72
C GLU A 275 -9.06 11.54 -16.95
N HIS A 276 -9.93 10.71 -16.36
CA HIS A 276 -11.37 10.79 -16.57
C HIS A 276 -12.11 11.68 -15.56
N ALA A 277 -11.53 11.94 -14.39
CA ALA A 277 -12.11 12.82 -13.37
C ALA A 277 -12.47 14.20 -13.92
N GLU A 278 -11.58 14.84 -14.67
CA GLU A 278 -11.82 16.15 -15.29
C GLU A 278 -12.95 16.11 -16.32
N LYS A 279 -13.01 15.05 -17.13
CA LYS A 279 -14.10 14.80 -18.10
C LYS A 279 -15.46 14.57 -17.40
N MET A 280 -15.45 14.27 -16.10
CA MET A 280 -16.63 14.15 -15.24
C MET A 280 -16.93 15.43 -14.44
N LYS A 281 -16.12 16.48 -14.59
CA LYS A 281 -16.15 17.72 -13.79
C LYS A 281 -15.94 17.46 -12.29
N TYR A 282 -15.20 16.40 -11.98
CA TYR A 282 -14.82 16.02 -10.62
C TYR A 282 -13.37 16.42 -10.36
N LYS A 283 -12.96 16.52 -9.09
CA LYS A 283 -11.55 16.73 -8.76
C LYS A 283 -10.73 15.47 -8.97
N LYS A 284 -9.52 15.64 -9.49
CA LYS A 284 -8.52 14.58 -9.60
C LYS A 284 -8.14 14.10 -8.18
N PRO A 285 -8.05 12.78 -7.94
CA PRO A 285 -7.49 12.28 -6.69
C PRO A 285 -6.00 12.61 -6.60
N SER A 286 -5.54 13.00 -5.42
CA SER A 286 -4.11 13.13 -5.10
C SER A 286 -3.58 11.78 -4.63
N LEU A 287 -2.28 11.53 -4.81
CA LEU A 287 -1.65 10.26 -4.45
C LEU A 287 -0.39 10.47 -3.62
N ILE A 288 -0.10 9.51 -2.76
CA ILE A 288 1.17 9.41 -2.03
C ILE A 288 1.61 7.94 -2.01
N HIS A 289 2.80 7.68 -2.58
CA HIS A 289 3.25 6.32 -2.90
C HIS A 289 4.32 5.83 -1.93
N ALA A 290 4.13 4.60 -1.45
CA ALA A 290 5.12 3.84 -0.70
C ALA A 290 5.87 2.83 -1.59
N ILE A 291 7.11 2.54 -1.21
CA ILE A 291 7.85 1.36 -1.66
C ILE A 291 7.26 0.09 -1.01
N PHE A 292 7.63 -1.07 -1.53
CA PHE A 292 7.23 -2.35 -0.93
C PHE A 292 8.13 -2.72 0.25
N LEU A 293 7.54 -3.32 1.29
CA LEU A 293 8.31 -4.09 2.24
C LEU A 293 8.81 -5.37 1.54
N PRO A 294 10.13 -5.65 1.57
CA PRO A 294 10.71 -6.79 0.85
C PRO A 294 10.26 -8.13 1.45
N ALA A 295 10.22 -9.17 0.62
CA ALA A 295 10.05 -10.53 1.12
C ALA A 295 11.29 -11.00 1.89
N LEU A 296 11.11 -12.03 2.72
CA LEU A 296 12.21 -12.59 3.50
C LEU A 296 13.36 -13.07 2.62
N GLN A 297 13.09 -13.62 1.44
CA GLN A 297 14.11 -14.18 0.54
C GLN A 297 15.06 -13.14 -0.07
N GLY A 298 14.74 -11.85 0.00
CA GLY A 298 15.66 -10.80 -0.43
C GLY A 298 15.05 -9.69 -1.28
N PRO A 299 15.85 -8.66 -1.60
CA PRO A 299 15.46 -7.54 -2.45
C PRO A 299 14.99 -7.99 -3.84
N GLY A 300 14.03 -7.27 -4.43
CA GLY A 300 13.49 -7.58 -5.75
C GLY A 300 12.33 -8.58 -5.76
N SER A 301 11.91 -9.07 -4.59
CA SER A 301 10.73 -9.94 -4.42
C SER A 301 9.70 -9.33 -3.46
N LYS A 302 8.41 -9.44 -3.80
CA LYS A 302 7.27 -9.05 -2.96
C LYS A 302 6.82 -10.25 -2.11
N MET A 303 6.40 -9.99 -0.87
CA MET A 303 5.78 -11.03 -0.03
C MET A 303 4.55 -11.61 -0.73
N SER A 304 4.42 -12.93 -0.70
CA SER A 304 3.26 -13.63 -1.24
C SER A 304 2.57 -14.44 -0.15
N ALA A 305 1.24 -14.26 -0.05
CA ALA A 305 0.40 -15.09 0.82
C ALA A 305 0.45 -16.58 0.44
N SER A 306 0.84 -16.92 -0.80
CA SER A 306 0.98 -18.31 -1.25
C SER A 306 2.28 -18.97 -0.81
N VAL A 307 3.25 -18.21 -0.28
CA VAL A 307 4.56 -18.73 0.16
C VAL A 307 4.76 -18.36 1.63
N ASP A 308 4.44 -19.28 2.55
CA ASP A 308 4.50 -19.03 4.00
C ASP A 308 5.88 -18.55 4.48
N THR A 309 6.94 -19.07 3.87
CA THR A 309 8.32 -18.71 4.20
C THR A 309 8.74 -17.35 3.67
N SER A 310 7.92 -16.68 2.86
CA SER A 310 8.23 -15.37 2.28
C SER A 310 7.85 -14.19 3.14
N ALA A 311 6.93 -14.39 4.09
CA ALA A 311 6.29 -13.31 4.84
C ALA A 311 6.16 -13.62 6.33
N ILE A 312 6.14 -12.56 7.14
CA ILE A 312 5.71 -12.61 8.54
C ILE A 312 4.23 -12.27 8.61
N TYR A 313 3.40 -13.21 9.03
CA TYR A 313 1.95 -12.99 9.17
C TYR A 313 1.62 -12.28 10.46
N MET A 314 0.53 -11.51 10.46
CA MET A 314 0.03 -10.85 11.69
C MET A 314 -0.50 -11.86 12.73
N SER A 315 -0.71 -13.11 12.32
CA SER A 315 -1.08 -14.24 13.16
C SER A 315 0.11 -15.10 13.62
N ASP A 316 1.34 -14.79 13.17
CA ASP A 316 2.52 -15.57 13.57
C ASP A 316 2.80 -15.39 15.07
N ALA A 317 3.00 -16.50 15.79
CA ALA A 317 3.44 -16.48 17.19
C ALA A 317 4.90 -15.99 17.30
N PRO A 318 5.33 -15.45 18.46
CA PRO A 318 6.67 -14.89 18.63
C PRO A 318 7.82 -15.81 18.18
N ASN A 319 7.74 -17.10 18.50
CA ASN A 319 8.75 -18.09 18.08
C ASN A 319 8.76 -18.32 16.56
N ARG A 320 7.61 -18.24 15.89
CA ARG A 320 7.52 -18.40 14.44
C ARG A 320 8.14 -17.19 13.73
N ILE A 321 7.91 -15.98 14.23
CA ILE A 321 8.56 -14.75 13.76
C ILE A 321 10.09 -14.89 13.85
N LYS A 322 10.60 -15.26 15.03
CA LYS A 322 12.04 -15.51 15.28
C LYS A 322 12.62 -16.51 14.29
N ASN A 323 11.96 -17.65 14.12
CA ASN A 323 12.42 -18.72 13.24
C ASN A 323 12.43 -18.28 11.77
N LYS A 324 11.40 -17.56 11.33
CA LYS A 324 11.33 -17.06 9.96
C LYS A 324 12.43 -16.04 9.65
N ILE A 325 12.67 -15.08 10.55
CA ILE A 325 13.75 -14.09 10.37
C ILE A 325 15.12 -14.77 10.39
N ASN A 326 15.37 -15.68 11.33
CA ASN A 326 16.66 -16.36 11.40
C ASN A 326 16.95 -17.22 10.17
N LYS A 327 15.97 -18.02 9.74
CA LYS A 327 16.16 -19.04 8.69
C LYS A 327 15.98 -18.52 7.27
N TYR A 328 15.06 -17.59 7.03
CA TYR A 328 14.65 -17.20 5.68
C TYR A 328 14.99 -15.76 5.32
N ALA A 329 15.22 -14.86 6.29
CA ALA A 329 15.60 -13.49 5.98
C ALA A 329 17.02 -13.45 5.40
N PHE A 330 17.10 -13.05 4.13
CA PHE A 330 18.34 -12.81 3.42
C PHE A 330 19.19 -11.79 4.16
N SER A 331 20.49 -12.09 4.27
CA SER A 331 21.44 -11.19 4.91
C SER A 331 22.39 -10.60 3.89
N GLY A 332 22.67 -9.30 4.06
CA GLY A 332 23.74 -8.61 3.36
C GLY A 332 25.09 -8.69 4.08
N GLY A 333 25.18 -9.43 5.20
CA GLY A 333 26.43 -9.69 5.92
C GLY A 333 27.22 -10.85 5.34
N GLN A 334 28.35 -11.16 5.98
CA GLN A 334 29.28 -12.19 5.53
C GLN A 334 29.00 -13.56 6.16
N ASP A 335 29.51 -14.63 5.54
CA ASP A 335 29.32 -16.01 5.98
C ASP A 335 29.96 -16.31 7.35
N THR A 336 31.05 -15.63 7.69
CA THR A 336 31.77 -15.82 8.96
C THR A 336 31.93 -14.51 9.73
N ALA A 337 32.10 -14.61 11.04
CA ALA A 337 32.29 -13.45 11.91
C ALA A 337 33.61 -12.72 11.58
N GLU A 338 34.66 -13.45 11.21
CA GLU A 338 35.94 -12.89 10.80
C GLU A 338 35.80 -12.05 9.52
N LEU A 339 35.11 -12.59 8.50
CA LEU A 339 34.84 -11.86 7.28
C LEU A 339 33.93 -10.66 7.54
N GLN A 340 32.91 -10.82 8.39
CA GLN A 340 32.02 -9.71 8.77
C GLN A 340 32.81 -8.55 9.39
N ARG A 341 33.76 -8.86 10.29
CA ARG A 341 34.62 -7.86 10.93
C ARG A 341 35.57 -7.17 9.95
N GLN A 342 35.95 -7.84 8.86
CA GLN A 342 36.88 -7.31 7.86
C GLN A 342 36.18 -6.53 6.75
N LEU A 343 35.04 -7.02 6.26
CA LEU A 343 34.37 -6.52 5.06
C LEU A 343 33.08 -5.76 5.36
N GLY A 344 32.52 -5.94 6.55
CA GLY A 344 31.21 -5.39 6.91
C GLY A 344 30.05 -6.02 6.15
N ALA A 345 28.88 -5.40 6.27
CA ALA A 345 27.65 -5.82 5.60
C ALA A 345 27.10 -4.78 4.63
N ASN A 346 26.34 -5.22 3.63
CA ASN A 346 25.54 -4.37 2.77
C ASN A 346 24.10 -4.22 3.32
N THR A 347 23.84 -3.10 4.00
CA THR A 347 22.52 -2.76 4.56
C THR A 347 21.44 -2.56 3.50
N LYS A 348 21.80 -2.23 2.25
CA LYS A 348 20.83 -2.04 1.18
C LYS A 348 20.18 -3.35 0.75
N ASP A 349 20.89 -4.47 0.89
CA ASP A 349 20.40 -5.78 0.50
C ASP A 349 19.92 -6.62 1.71
N ASP A 350 20.27 -6.23 2.94
CA ASP A 350 19.94 -6.97 4.16
C ASP A 350 18.47 -6.78 4.58
N VAL A 351 17.67 -7.86 4.49
CA VAL A 351 16.24 -7.81 4.79
C VAL A 351 15.95 -7.47 6.27
N PRO A 352 16.66 -8.02 7.27
CA PRO A 352 16.50 -7.61 8.66
C PRO A 352 16.70 -6.11 8.88
N PHE A 353 17.76 -5.52 8.30
CA PHE A 353 17.99 -4.08 8.38
C PHE A 353 16.91 -3.29 7.63
N GLN A 354 16.49 -3.74 6.44
CA GLN A 354 15.38 -3.12 5.73
C GLN A 354 14.11 -3.11 6.59
N TYR A 355 13.76 -4.20 7.29
CA TYR A 355 12.61 -4.24 8.20
C TYR A 355 12.77 -3.22 9.34
N LEU A 356 13.96 -3.09 9.94
CA LEU A 356 14.21 -2.05 10.94
C LEU A 356 13.89 -0.64 10.42
N THR A 357 14.18 -0.33 9.15
CA THR A 357 13.84 0.97 8.57
C THR A 357 12.33 1.26 8.54
N PHE A 358 11.48 0.22 8.55
CA PHE A 358 10.03 0.36 8.62
C PHE A 358 9.52 0.35 10.07
N PHE A 359 10.03 -0.52 10.93
CA PHE A 359 9.38 -0.77 12.23
C PHE A 359 10.01 -0.04 13.41
N MET A 360 11.32 0.26 13.36
CA MET A 360 11.98 0.97 14.45
C MET A 360 11.61 2.46 14.42
N GLU A 361 11.20 3.04 15.55
CA GLU A 361 10.84 4.48 15.62
C GLU A 361 12.06 5.40 15.72
N ASP A 362 13.12 4.95 16.40
CA ASP A 362 14.31 5.74 16.70
C ASP A 362 15.23 5.87 15.47
N ASP A 363 15.36 7.10 14.96
CA ASP A 363 16.21 7.41 13.80
C ASP A 363 17.72 7.36 14.16
N GLU A 364 18.10 7.67 15.40
CA GLU A 364 19.50 7.69 15.85
C GLU A 364 20.02 6.27 16.06
N GLU A 365 19.21 5.41 16.71
CA GLU A 365 19.54 3.99 16.88
C GLU A 365 19.60 3.27 15.53
N LEU A 366 18.68 3.57 14.61
CA LEU A 366 18.71 2.98 13.27
C LEU A 366 20.00 3.33 12.52
N GLU A 367 20.44 4.59 12.59
CA GLU A 367 21.70 5.03 11.97
C GLU A 367 22.91 4.41 12.65
N ARG A 368 22.91 4.28 13.99
CA ARG A 368 23.97 3.58 14.73
C ARG A 368 24.11 2.14 14.28
N ILE A 369 22.98 1.42 14.15
CA ILE A 369 22.96 0.03 13.65
C ILE A 369 23.51 -0.03 12.22
N ARG A 370 23.08 0.89 11.35
CA ARG A 370 23.55 0.96 9.95
C ARG A 370 25.07 1.06 9.89
N VAL A 371 25.64 2.05 10.59
CA VAL A 371 27.08 2.32 10.60
C VAL A 371 27.86 1.15 11.22
N ALA A 372 27.42 0.63 12.36
CA ALA A 372 28.10 -0.48 13.02
C ALA A 372 28.09 -1.76 12.18
N TYR A 373 26.98 -2.04 11.49
CA TYR A 373 26.84 -3.23 10.66
C TYR A 373 27.65 -3.12 9.36
N GLU A 374 27.64 -1.96 8.70
CA GLU A 374 28.46 -1.70 7.51
C GLU A 374 29.96 -1.71 7.80
N LYS A 375 30.38 -1.38 9.02
CA LYS A 375 31.78 -1.47 9.46
C LYS A 375 32.20 -2.85 9.97
N GLY A 376 31.26 -3.79 10.09
CA GLY A 376 31.54 -5.11 10.67
C GLY A 376 31.65 -5.13 12.20
N GLU A 377 31.36 -4.02 12.87
CA GLU A 377 31.38 -3.91 14.33
C GLU A 377 30.23 -4.71 14.97
N MET A 378 29.09 -4.75 14.27
CA MET A 378 27.90 -5.54 14.61
C MET A 378 27.79 -6.75 13.68
N LEU A 379 27.43 -7.91 14.23
CA LEU A 379 27.22 -9.14 13.46
C LEU A 379 25.77 -9.26 12.96
N THR A 380 25.57 -10.02 11.89
CA THR A 380 24.23 -10.32 11.33
C THR A 380 23.26 -10.87 12.37
N GLY A 381 23.74 -11.74 13.27
CA GLY A 381 22.91 -12.30 14.35
C GLY A 381 22.36 -11.23 15.29
N GLU A 382 23.12 -10.17 15.57
CA GLU A 382 22.72 -9.06 16.44
C GLU A 382 21.67 -8.17 15.75
N VAL A 383 21.86 -7.87 14.45
CA VAL A 383 20.86 -7.14 13.64
C VAL A 383 19.55 -7.93 13.56
N LYS A 384 19.62 -9.25 13.31
CA LYS A 384 18.45 -10.13 13.32
C LYS A 384 17.74 -10.12 14.66
N GLN A 385 18.46 -10.16 15.78
CA GLN A 385 17.85 -10.09 17.12
C GLN A 385 17.08 -8.78 17.34
N LYS A 386 17.64 -7.64 16.94
CA LYS A 386 16.95 -6.34 16.99
C LYS A 386 15.70 -6.33 16.12
N CYS A 387 15.81 -6.80 14.88
CA CYS A 387 14.68 -6.92 13.97
C CYS A 387 13.57 -7.81 14.56
N ILE A 388 13.93 -8.98 15.12
CA ILE A 388 12.97 -9.87 15.78
C ILE A 388 12.23 -9.17 16.91
N ALA A 389 12.93 -8.42 17.75
CA ALA A 389 12.31 -7.70 18.87
C ALA A 389 11.28 -6.66 18.39
N GLU A 390 11.64 -5.83 17.41
CA GLU A 390 10.73 -4.83 16.82
C GLU A 390 9.48 -5.49 16.20
N ILE A 391 9.67 -6.55 15.41
CA ILE A 391 8.55 -7.24 14.74
C ILE A 391 7.67 -7.97 15.75
N GLN A 392 8.25 -8.60 16.78
CA GLN A 392 7.48 -9.24 17.84
C GLN A 392 6.62 -8.24 18.61
N ALA A 393 7.19 -7.09 18.99
CA ALA A 393 6.45 -6.03 19.67
C ALA A 393 5.32 -5.49 18.78
N TYR A 394 5.60 -5.23 17.50
CA TYR A 394 4.62 -4.75 16.54
C TYR A 394 3.45 -5.74 16.34
N VAL A 395 3.76 -7.01 16.10
CA VAL A 395 2.74 -8.06 15.89
C VAL A 395 1.95 -8.33 17.16
N GLN A 396 2.59 -8.35 18.33
CA GLN A 396 1.90 -8.53 19.61
C GLN A 396 0.90 -7.41 19.88
N ALA A 397 1.32 -6.15 19.76
CA ALA A 397 0.42 -5.00 19.98
C ALA A 397 -0.76 -4.99 19.00
N PHE A 398 -0.54 -5.46 17.76
CA PHE A 398 -1.61 -5.66 16.79
C PHE A 398 -2.57 -6.78 17.21
N GLN A 399 -2.06 -7.93 17.64
CA GLN A 399 -2.87 -9.07 18.07
C GLN A 399 -3.74 -8.74 19.29
N GLU A 400 -3.21 -7.95 20.23
CA GLU A 400 -3.95 -7.44 21.39
C GLU A 400 -5.16 -6.59 20.94
N ARG A 401 -4.94 -5.59 20.07
CA ARG A 401 -6.04 -4.78 19.51
C ARG A 401 -7.02 -5.61 18.69
N ARG A 402 -6.53 -6.57 17.91
CA ARG A 402 -7.37 -7.44 17.10
C ARG A 402 -8.29 -8.32 17.93
N ALA A 403 -7.84 -8.76 19.11
CA ALA A 403 -8.66 -9.56 20.02
C ALA A 403 -9.88 -8.79 20.56
N GLU A 404 -9.82 -7.45 20.57
CA GLU A 404 -10.92 -6.58 20.99
C GLU A 404 -11.94 -6.32 19.87
N VAL A 405 -11.64 -6.68 18.61
CA VAL A 405 -12.51 -6.41 17.47
C VAL A 405 -13.61 -7.47 17.36
N THR A 406 -14.81 -7.12 17.84
CA THR A 406 -16.01 -7.95 17.73
C THR A 406 -16.71 -7.82 16.38
N ASP A 407 -17.66 -8.71 16.08
CA ASP A 407 -18.45 -8.64 14.85
C ASP A 407 -19.35 -7.40 14.82
N GLU A 408 -19.81 -6.91 15.97
CA GLU A 408 -20.57 -5.67 16.10
C GLU A 408 -19.71 -4.45 15.77
N ILE A 409 -18.44 -4.44 16.20
CA ILE A 409 -17.48 -3.40 15.83
C ILE A 409 -17.27 -3.40 14.32
N VAL A 410 -17.03 -4.57 13.71
CA VAL A 410 -16.89 -4.70 12.25
C VAL A 410 -18.14 -4.18 11.54
N ALA A 411 -19.33 -4.60 11.98
CA ALA A 411 -20.59 -4.16 11.41
C ALA A 411 -20.75 -2.64 11.50
N GLU A 412 -20.33 -2.01 12.61
CA GLU A 412 -20.40 -0.56 12.76
C GLU A 412 -19.44 0.19 11.83
N TYR A 413 -18.19 -0.27 11.68
CA TYR A 413 -17.28 0.30 10.67
C TYR A 413 -17.83 0.16 9.25
N MET A 414 -18.53 -0.95 8.98
CA MET A 414 -19.08 -1.28 7.66
C MET A 414 -20.48 -0.74 7.38
N ARG A 415 -21.14 -0.14 8.37
CA ARG A 415 -22.46 0.46 8.22
C ARG A 415 -22.36 1.85 7.58
N PRO A 416 -23.08 2.12 6.48
CA PRO A 416 -23.17 3.47 5.92
C PRO A 416 -23.74 4.44 6.96
N ARG A 417 -22.94 5.44 7.35
CA ARG A 417 -23.31 6.44 8.37
C ARG A 417 -22.57 7.77 8.13
N PRO A 418 -23.10 8.90 8.62
CA PRO A 418 -22.33 10.13 8.70
C PRO A 418 -21.05 9.92 9.51
N LEU A 419 -19.96 10.53 9.06
CA LEU A 419 -18.69 10.54 9.78
C LEU A 419 -18.50 11.90 10.47
N GLU A 420 -17.70 11.93 11.54
CA GLU A 420 -17.45 13.12 12.36
C GLU A 420 -15.96 13.44 12.38
N TRP A 421 -15.58 14.63 11.92
CA TRP A 421 -14.19 15.11 11.89
C TRP A 421 -14.13 16.64 12.04
N ASN A 422 -13.01 17.18 12.51
CA ASN A 422 -12.86 18.64 12.69
C ASN A 422 -12.00 19.30 11.61
N GLY A 423 -11.11 18.55 10.95
CA GLY A 423 -10.17 19.09 9.97
C GLY A 423 -9.06 19.94 10.61
N ASN A 424 -8.55 20.93 9.87
CA ASN A 424 -7.47 21.79 10.37
C ASN A 424 -7.95 22.64 11.56
N PRO A 425 -7.36 22.52 12.76
CA PRO A 425 -7.75 23.33 13.92
C PRO A 425 -7.37 24.82 13.78
N ASN A 426 -6.44 25.16 12.88
CA ASN A 426 -5.92 26.52 12.68
C ASN A 426 -5.90 26.89 11.19
N PRO A 427 -7.06 27.02 10.51
CA PRO A 427 -7.10 27.36 9.09
C PRO A 427 -6.72 28.84 8.87
N ILE A 428 -6.00 29.11 7.77
CA ILE A 428 -5.75 30.48 7.34
C ILE A 428 -7.06 31.15 6.92
N VAL A 429 -7.30 32.36 7.40
CA VAL A 429 -8.46 33.14 6.99
C VAL A 429 -8.23 33.64 5.57
N VAL A 430 -8.90 33.03 4.59
CA VAL A 430 -8.92 33.54 3.22
C VAL A 430 -10.05 34.56 3.14
N GLU A 431 -9.71 35.85 3.09
CA GLU A 431 -10.70 36.89 2.77
C GLU A 431 -11.33 36.58 1.40
N LYS A 432 -12.66 36.40 1.37
CA LYS A 432 -13.40 36.26 0.12
C LYS A 432 -13.39 37.62 -0.57
N LYS A 433 -12.55 37.77 -1.60
CA LYS A 433 -12.63 38.88 -2.55
C LYS A 433 -13.87 38.79 -3.41
#